data_AF-A0A7S1DUC1-F1
#
_entry.id   AF-A0A7S1DUC1-F1
#
_cell.length_a   1.000
_cell.length_b   1.000
_cell.length_c   1.000
_cell.angle_alpha   90.00
_cell.angle_beta   90.00
_cell.angle_gamma   90.00
#
_symmetry.space_group_name_H-M   'P 1'
#
loop_
_entity.id
_entity.type
_entity.pdbx_description
1 polymer ?
#
loop_
_entity_poly.entity_id
_entity_poly.type
_entity_poly.pdbx_seq_one_letter_code
_entity_poly.pdbx_strand_id
1 'polypeptide(L)'
;MSVILMLVVLPIGFLIEGTSQSGVVWYLPSVCAIGVGIISIVWAEMSGVVFPASWGPWRWTEGTVWLDKCCIDQTNDATKQAGIRRLKDFLARSRSMTVLLGPTYFDRLWCTYELACFCDLHSKKELETTLHFVSLEWAWWTRGVWLVRGVKLSEWEINLLDNYSCRDASCFMPKDRGTVLARIRKQWGSEEAFDTFVRKEFPALLLRGKQQFMSRPLKTMWKTLELLF
;
A
#
# COMPACT_ATOMS: atom_id res chain seq x y z
N MET A 1 -4.00 11.36 -2.57
CA MET A 1 -3.40 10.45 -3.58
C MET A 1 -2.26 11.11 -4.34
N SER A 2 -2.37 12.37 -4.73
CA SER A 2 -1.36 13.21 -5.42
C SER A 2 -0.11 13.56 -4.60
N VAL A 3 -0.16 13.34 -3.28
CA VAL A 3 0.97 13.49 -2.35
C VAL A 3 2.07 12.46 -2.64
N ILE A 4 1.72 11.27 -3.14
CA ILE A 4 2.71 10.21 -3.42
C ILE A 4 3.54 10.56 -4.67
N LEU A 5 2.92 11.11 -5.71
CA LEU A 5 3.64 11.61 -6.89
C LEU A 5 4.56 12.78 -6.55
N MET A 6 4.10 13.71 -5.69
CA MET A 6 4.94 14.77 -5.15
C MET A 6 6.14 14.20 -4.38
N LEU A 7 5.93 13.20 -3.51
CA LEU A 7 7.01 12.59 -2.72
C LEU A 7 8.04 11.85 -3.58
N VAL A 8 7.67 11.34 -4.76
CA VAL A 8 8.58 10.66 -5.68
C VAL A 8 9.41 11.64 -6.52
N VAL A 9 8.88 12.82 -6.88
CA VAL A 9 9.56 13.75 -7.80
C VAL A 9 10.15 15.00 -7.12
N LEU A 10 9.65 15.39 -5.95
CA LEU A 10 10.28 16.43 -5.09
C LEU A 10 11.78 16.17 -4.83
N PRO A 11 12.25 14.93 -4.61
CA PRO A 11 13.65 14.69 -4.30
C PRO A 11 14.59 14.77 -5.51
N ILE A 12 14.09 14.63 -6.75
CA ILE A 12 14.93 14.73 -7.96
C ILE A 12 15.52 16.14 -8.09
N GLY A 13 14.76 17.17 -7.71
CA GLY A 13 15.23 18.55 -7.77
C GLY A 13 16.18 18.94 -6.65
N PHE A 14 16.06 18.32 -5.47
CA PHE A 14 17.01 18.53 -4.36
C PHE A 14 18.32 17.73 -4.52
N LEU A 15 18.32 16.61 -5.25
CA LEU A 15 19.51 15.80 -5.49
C LEU A 15 20.60 16.51 -6.33
N ILE A 16 20.24 17.56 -7.06
CA ILE A 16 21.17 18.30 -7.93
C ILE A 16 21.88 19.43 -7.16
N GLU A 17 21.39 19.85 -5.99
CA GLU A 17 22.02 20.89 -5.16
C GLU A 17 23.44 20.51 -4.68
N GLY A 18 23.75 19.22 -4.59
CA GLY A 18 25.02 18.74 -4.05
C GLY A 18 26.23 18.83 -4.98
N THR A 19 26.05 19.04 -6.30
CA THR A 19 27.15 18.82 -7.27
C THR A 19 27.27 19.83 -8.42
N SER A 20 26.59 20.98 -8.42
CA SER A 20 26.67 21.88 -9.60
C SER A 20 26.60 23.38 -9.30
N GLN A 21 27.70 24.07 -9.59
CA GLN A 21 27.78 25.53 -9.77
C GLN A 21 27.34 25.98 -11.20
N SER A 22 26.58 25.18 -11.94
CA SER A 22 26.12 25.56 -13.30
C SER A 22 24.67 26.01 -13.26
N GLY A 23 24.31 27.07 -14.02
CA GLY A 23 22.99 27.72 -14.04
C GLY A 23 21.80 26.89 -14.55
N VAL A 24 21.76 25.60 -14.24
CA VAL A 24 20.63 24.70 -14.44
C VAL A 24 19.72 24.81 -13.23
N VAL A 25 18.46 25.16 -13.44
CA VAL A 25 17.46 25.30 -12.37
C VAL A 25 17.09 23.92 -11.82
N TRP A 26 17.83 23.42 -10.85
CA TRP A 26 17.72 22.08 -10.29
C TRP A 26 16.35 21.74 -9.71
N TYR A 27 15.62 22.72 -9.17
CA TYR A 27 14.28 22.50 -8.64
C TYR A 27 13.20 22.36 -9.74
N LEU A 28 13.53 22.62 -11.01
CA LEU A 28 12.56 22.63 -12.11
C LEU A 28 11.84 21.27 -12.30
N PRO A 29 12.49 20.10 -12.26
CA PRO A 29 11.79 18.81 -12.38
C PRO A 29 10.77 18.59 -11.25
N SER A 30 11.12 18.99 -10.03
CA SER A 30 10.23 18.90 -8.87
C SER A 30 9.05 19.86 -8.97
N VAL A 31 9.28 21.11 -9.39
CA VAL A 31 8.20 22.08 -9.65
C VAL A 31 7.29 21.59 -10.77
N CYS A 32 7.84 21.04 -11.86
CA CYS A 32 7.07 20.46 -12.93
C CYS A 32 6.17 19.32 -12.44
N ALA A 33 6.68 18.41 -11.61
CA ALA A 33 5.88 17.30 -11.11
C ALA A 33 4.82 17.69 -10.08
N ILE A 34 5.12 18.67 -9.22
CA ILE A 34 4.10 19.29 -8.35
C ILE A 34 3.02 19.93 -9.22
N GLY A 35 3.41 20.68 -10.25
CA GLY A 35 2.50 21.30 -11.21
C GLY A 35 1.61 20.28 -11.91
N VAL A 36 2.19 19.19 -12.43
CA VAL A 36 1.44 18.06 -13.02
C VAL A 36 0.49 17.45 -12.00
N GLY A 37 0.94 17.20 -10.77
CA GLY A 37 0.10 16.64 -9.72
C GLY A 37 -1.10 17.54 -9.36
N ILE A 38 -0.89 18.86 -9.28
CA ILE A 38 -1.97 19.84 -9.05
C ILE A 38 -2.94 19.85 -10.23
N ILE A 39 -2.43 19.89 -11.47
CA ILE A 39 -3.26 19.86 -12.67
C ILE A 39 -4.11 18.59 -12.71
N SER A 40 -3.54 17.42 -12.38
CA SER A 40 -4.26 16.16 -12.32
C SER A 40 -5.35 16.15 -11.23
N ILE A 41 -5.10 16.74 -10.06
CA ILE A 41 -6.13 16.90 -9.01
C ILE A 41 -7.27 17.76 -9.54
N VAL A 42 -6.95 18.95 -10.06
CA VAL A 42 -7.96 19.89 -10.55
C VAL A 42 -8.77 19.25 -11.67
N TRP A 43 -8.12 18.54 -12.58
CA TRP A 43 -8.80 17.80 -13.63
C TRP A 43 -9.73 16.71 -13.08
N ALA A 44 -9.31 15.95 -12.08
CA ALA A 44 -10.16 14.95 -11.44
C ALA A 44 -11.39 15.58 -10.77
N GLU A 45 -11.22 16.64 -9.98
CA GLU A 45 -12.32 17.35 -9.30
C GLU A 45 -13.29 18.02 -10.30
N MET A 46 -12.78 18.51 -11.43
CA MET A 46 -13.62 19.10 -12.49
C MET A 46 -14.34 18.05 -13.34
N SER A 47 -13.91 16.79 -13.30
CA SER A 47 -14.50 15.71 -14.09
C SER A 47 -15.79 15.22 -13.44
N GLY A 48 -16.92 15.35 -14.15
CA GLY A 48 -18.27 15.14 -13.63
C GLY A 48 -19.00 16.43 -13.26
N VAL A 49 -18.30 17.56 -13.16
CA VAL A 49 -18.88 18.89 -12.90
C VAL A 49 -18.80 19.77 -14.15
N VAL A 50 -17.59 19.95 -14.70
CA VAL A 50 -17.31 20.80 -15.87
C VAL A 50 -17.07 19.95 -17.12
N PHE A 51 -16.34 18.85 -16.96
CA PHE A 51 -16.11 17.89 -18.05
C PHE A 51 -16.97 16.64 -17.85
N PRO A 52 -17.34 15.92 -18.92
CA PRO A 52 -17.94 14.61 -18.78
C PRO A 52 -17.06 13.69 -17.92
N ALA A 53 -17.65 12.91 -17.01
CA ALA A 53 -16.90 11.96 -16.18
C ALA A 53 -16.11 10.92 -17.02
N SER A 54 -16.49 10.71 -18.28
CA SER A 54 -15.80 9.87 -19.25
C SER A 54 -14.44 10.43 -19.72
N TRP A 55 -14.12 11.67 -19.38
CA TRP A 55 -12.85 12.34 -19.66
C TRP A 55 -12.02 12.50 -18.39
N GLY A 56 -12.41 11.89 -17.27
CA GLY A 56 -11.60 11.92 -16.07
C GLY A 56 -10.28 11.14 -16.24
N PRO A 57 -9.23 11.52 -15.48
CA PRO A 57 -7.92 10.88 -15.56
C PRO A 57 -7.96 9.37 -15.28
N TRP A 58 -8.95 8.89 -14.54
CA TRP A 58 -9.20 7.47 -14.24
C TRP A 58 -9.54 6.60 -15.44
N ARG A 59 -9.82 7.18 -16.60
CA ARG A 59 -10.00 6.40 -17.83
C ARG A 59 -8.68 5.81 -18.35
N TRP A 60 -7.55 6.36 -17.93
CA TRP A 60 -6.24 5.86 -18.33
C TRP A 60 -5.80 4.62 -17.57
N THR A 61 -6.60 4.14 -16.62
CA THR A 61 -6.36 2.89 -15.92
C THR A 61 -7.38 1.83 -16.33
N GLU A 62 -6.87 0.71 -16.86
CA GLU A 62 -7.71 -0.41 -17.32
C GLU A 62 -8.26 -1.25 -16.15
N GLY A 63 -7.84 -0.95 -14.91
CA GLY A 63 -8.15 -1.73 -13.72
C GLY A 63 -9.14 -1.04 -12.78
N THR A 64 -9.98 -1.84 -12.13
CA THR A 64 -10.75 -1.37 -10.96
C THR A 64 -9.95 -1.63 -9.69
N VAL A 65 -9.86 -0.62 -8.83
CA VAL A 65 -9.22 -0.74 -7.51
C VAL A 65 -10.30 -0.77 -6.45
N TRP A 66 -10.23 -1.78 -5.57
CA TRP A 66 -11.09 -1.85 -4.39
C TRP A 66 -10.34 -1.26 -3.20
N LEU A 67 -10.90 -0.22 -2.59
CA LEU A 67 -10.38 0.41 -1.37
C LEU A 67 -11.47 0.34 -0.32
N ASP A 68 -11.18 -0.29 0.81
CA ASP A 68 -12.10 -0.49 1.94
C ASP A 68 -12.88 0.78 2.30
N LYS A 69 -12.17 1.90 2.44
CA LYS A 69 -12.72 3.19 2.85
C LYS A 69 -13.65 3.81 1.81
N CYS A 70 -13.45 3.49 0.53
CA CYS A 70 -14.25 4.03 -0.58
C CYS A 70 -15.41 3.09 -0.97
N CYS A 71 -15.21 1.78 -0.83
CA CYS A 71 -16.13 0.76 -1.29
C CYS A 71 -17.08 0.26 -0.19
N ILE A 72 -16.79 0.56 1.08
CA ILE A 72 -17.67 0.28 2.21
C ILE A 72 -18.23 1.59 2.73
N ASP A 73 -19.56 1.65 2.85
CA ASP A 73 -20.27 2.78 3.46
C ASP A 73 -19.74 3.03 4.88
N GLN A 74 -19.17 4.21 5.12
CA GLN A 74 -18.62 4.60 6.42
C GLN A 74 -19.65 5.27 7.33
N THR A 75 -20.83 5.59 6.80
CA THR A 75 -21.87 6.40 7.46
C THR A 75 -22.98 5.53 8.03
N ASN A 76 -23.51 4.60 7.25
CA ASN A 76 -24.60 3.73 7.66
C ASN A 76 -24.07 2.42 8.25
N ASP A 77 -24.34 2.16 9.53
CA ASP A 77 -23.82 0.96 10.21
C ASP A 77 -24.35 -0.35 9.60
N ALA A 78 -25.59 -0.41 9.09
CA ALA A 78 -26.14 -1.63 8.50
C ALA A 78 -25.45 -1.96 7.16
N THR A 79 -25.27 -0.96 6.31
CA THR A 79 -24.56 -1.08 5.03
C THR A 79 -23.07 -1.34 5.24
N LYS A 80 -22.45 -0.65 6.21
CA LYS A 80 -21.06 -0.89 6.64
C LYS A 80 -20.86 -2.35 7.02
N GLN A 81 -21.71 -2.88 7.89
CA GLN A 81 -21.63 -4.27 8.33
C GLN A 81 -21.86 -5.26 7.18
N ALA A 82 -22.74 -4.94 6.22
CA ALA A 82 -22.94 -5.75 5.02
C ALA A 82 -21.70 -5.78 4.12
N GLY A 83 -21.08 -4.63 3.86
CA GLY A 83 -19.83 -4.52 3.10
C GLY A 83 -18.69 -5.27 3.79
N ILE A 84 -18.54 -5.05 5.10
CA ILE A 84 -17.58 -5.75 5.94
C ILE A 84 -17.83 -7.28 5.85
N ARG A 85 -19.08 -7.79 5.91
CA ARG A 85 -19.41 -9.23 5.75
C ARG A 85 -18.89 -9.85 4.45
N ARG A 86 -18.86 -9.07 3.37
CA ARG A 86 -18.41 -9.52 2.05
C ARG A 86 -16.93 -9.26 1.77
N LEU A 87 -16.16 -8.74 2.73
CA LEU A 87 -14.73 -8.46 2.55
C LEU A 87 -13.97 -9.65 1.97
N LYS A 88 -14.18 -10.86 2.50
CA LYS A 88 -13.53 -12.07 1.99
C LYS A 88 -13.88 -12.35 0.53
N ASP A 89 -15.13 -12.11 0.14
CA ASP A 89 -15.58 -12.33 -1.25
C ASP A 89 -14.87 -11.37 -2.21
N PHE A 90 -14.65 -10.12 -1.78
CA PHE A 90 -13.86 -9.16 -2.55
C PHE A 90 -12.40 -9.59 -2.64
N LEU A 91 -11.77 -9.94 -1.51
CA LEU A 91 -10.37 -10.40 -1.49
C LEU A 91 -10.16 -11.64 -2.35
N ALA A 92 -11.09 -12.60 -2.35
CA ALA A 92 -11.02 -13.81 -3.17
C ALA A 92 -11.21 -13.57 -4.67
N ARG A 93 -11.89 -12.48 -5.05
CA ARG A 93 -12.12 -12.10 -6.47
C ARG A 93 -11.07 -11.12 -6.99
N SER A 94 -10.29 -10.51 -6.10
CA SER A 94 -9.23 -9.59 -6.46
C SER A 94 -8.11 -10.34 -7.19
N ARG A 95 -7.76 -9.86 -8.40
CA ARG A 95 -6.64 -10.41 -9.18
C ARG A 95 -5.29 -10.27 -8.46
N SER A 96 -5.12 -9.20 -7.70
CA SER A 96 -3.89 -8.89 -6.98
C SER A 96 -4.18 -7.96 -5.80
N MET A 97 -3.33 -8.00 -4.78
CA MET A 97 -3.34 -7.08 -3.65
C MET A 97 -2.05 -6.28 -3.63
N THR A 98 -2.17 -4.96 -3.59
CA THR A 98 -1.03 -4.06 -3.38
C THR A 98 -1.05 -3.52 -1.96
N VAL A 99 -0.03 -3.87 -1.19
CA VAL A 99 0.17 -3.43 0.19
C VAL A 99 1.06 -2.19 0.19
N LEU A 100 0.47 -1.05 0.55
CA LEU A 100 1.22 0.18 0.81
C LEU A 100 1.79 0.13 2.23
N LEU A 101 3.02 -0.37 2.32
CA LEU A 101 3.71 -0.58 3.59
C LEU A 101 4.33 0.73 4.08
N GLY A 102 3.86 1.21 5.22
CA GLY A 102 4.45 2.32 5.97
C GLY A 102 4.82 1.90 7.39
N PRO A 103 5.48 2.78 8.16
CA PRO A 103 5.96 2.47 9.51
C PRO A 103 4.85 1.95 10.44
N THR A 104 3.64 2.49 10.29
CA THR A 104 2.47 2.17 11.12
C THR A 104 1.53 1.15 10.46
N TYR A 105 1.98 0.42 9.44
CA TYR A 105 1.12 -0.55 8.75
C TYR A 105 0.66 -1.67 9.68
N PHE A 106 1.60 -2.25 10.44
CA PHE A 106 1.30 -3.35 11.36
C PHE A 106 0.58 -2.88 12.64
N ASP A 107 0.64 -1.59 12.97
CA ASP A 107 -0.13 -1.01 14.06
C ASP A 107 -1.63 -0.87 13.72
N ARG A 108 -2.04 -1.12 12.47
CA ARG A 108 -3.44 -1.03 12.03
C ARG A 108 -4.04 -2.42 11.93
N LEU A 109 -4.96 -2.72 12.85
CA LEU A 109 -5.60 -4.03 12.96
C LEU A 109 -6.37 -4.40 11.68
N TRP A 110 -7.03 -3.43 11.05
CA TRP A 110 -7.78 -3.67 9.81
C TRP A 110 -6.85 -4.07 8.65
N CYS A 111 -5.75 -3.33 8.45
CA CYS A 111 -4.79 -3.60 7.38
C CYS A 111 -4.14 -4.98 7.54
N THR A 112 -3.74 -5.34 8.76
CA THR A 112 -3.14 -6.64 9.05
C THR A 112 -4.12 -7.79 8.89
N TYR A 113 -5.38 -7.61 9.30
CA TYR A 113 -6.45 -8.57 9.06
C TYR A 113 -6.73 -8.77 7.56
N GLU A 114 -6.77 -7.71 6.76
CA GLU A 114 -6.97 -7.81 5.30
C GLU A 114 -5.85 -8.57 4.62
N LEU A 115 -4.59 -8.24 4.95
CA LEU A 115 -3.43 -8.95 4.43
C LEU A 115 -3.47 -10.43 4.80
N ALA A 116 -3.75 -10.74 6.07
CA ALA A 116 -3.86 -12.12 6.53
C ALA A 116 -4.99 -12.88 5.82
N CYS A 117 -6.15 -12.24 5.61
CA CYS A 117 -7.25 -12.83 4.84
C CYS A 117 -6.83 -13.12 3.40
N PHE A 118 -6.15 -12.18 2.74
CA PHE A 118 -5.69 -12.39 1.37
C PHE A 118 -4.69 -13.55 1.28
N CYS A 119 -3.78 -13.67 2.25
CA CYS A 119 -2.82 -14.78 2.33
C CYS A 119 -3.47 -16.13 2.65
N ASP A 120 -4.52 -16.16 3.47
CA ASP A 120 -5.28 -17.37 3.79
C ASP A 120 -6.11 -17.87 2.59
N LEU A 121 -6.55 -16.96 1.72
CA LEU A 121 -7.37 -17.28 0.55
C LEU A 121 -6.58 -17.75 -0.67
N HIS A 122 -5.27 -17.50 -0.73
CA HIS A 122 -4.44 -17.76 -1.91
C HIS A 122 -3.27 -18.68 -1.58
N SER A 123 -2.92 -19.56 -2.51
CA SER A 123 -1.75 -20.43 -2.36
C SER A 123 -0.44 -19.63 -2.37
N LYS A 124 0.62 -20.18 -1.74
CA LYS A 124 1.95 -19.53 -1.71
C LYS A 124 2.48 -19.21 -3.12
N LYS A 125 2.14 -20.04 -4.12
CA LYS A 125 2.52 -19.83 -5.53
C LYS A 125 1.76 -18.67 -6.18
N GLU A 126 0.47 -18.50 -5.86
CA GLU A 126 -0.32 -17.39 -6.37
C GLU A 126 0.17 -16.07 -5.78
N LEU A 127 0.40 -16.04 -4.46
CA LEU A 127 0.88 -14.85 -3.74
C LEU A 127 2.17 -14.28 -4.32
N GLU A 128 3.06 -15.11 -4.88
CA GLU A 128 4.28 -14.64 -5.55
C GLU A 128 4.00 -13.73 -6.77
N THR A 129 2.83 -13.86 -7.39
CA THR A 129 2.46 -13.08 -8.57
C THR A 129 1.36 -12.06 -8.30
N THR A 130 0.56 -12.26 -7.25
CA THR A 130 -0.62 -11.47 -6.93
C THR A 130 -0.43 -10.52 -5.75
N LEU A 131 0.52 -10.77 -4.84
CA LEU A 131 0.79 -9.89 -3.70
C LEU A 131 1.98 -8.99 -4.00
N HIS A 132 1.78 -7.68 -3.90
CA HIS A 132 2.82 -6.68 -4.16
C HIS A 132 2.98 -5.75 -2.96
N PHE A 133 4.20 -5.60 -2.46
CA PHE A 133 4.51 -4.65 -1.42
C PHE A 133 5.16 -3.41 -2.03
N VAL A 134 4.66 -2.24 -1.65
CA VAL A 134 5.21 -0.94 -2.01
C VAL A 134 5.46 -0.18 -0.73
N SER A 135 6.74 0.10 -0.44
CA SER A 135 7.16 0.87 0.74
C SER A 135 7.97 2.08 0.32
N LEU A 136 7.66 3.23 0.88
CA LEU A 136 8.50 4.44 0.70
C LEU A 136 9.86 4.28 1.40
N GLU A 137 9.93 3.50 2.47
CA GLU A 137 11.18 3.18 3.17
C GLU A 137 12.07 2.22 2.38
N TRP A 138 11.53 1.54 1.38
CA TRP A 138 12.32 0.78 0.41
C TRP A 138 12.70 1.63 -0.81
N ALA A 139 12.00 2.76 -1.03
CA ALA A 139 12.08 3.56 -2.25
C ALA A 139 13.08 4.74 -2.22
N TRP A 140 13.67 5.08 -1.09
CA TRP A 140 14.68 6.13 -1.00
C TRP A 140 16.04 5.68 -1.60
N TRP A 141 16.74 6.59 -2.25
CA TRP A 141 18.10 6.57 -2.84
C TRP A 141 19.26 6.10 -1.93
N THR A 142 19.06 5.20 -0.96
CA THR A 142 20.17 4.71 -0.15
C THR A 142 20.99 3.62 -0.75
N ARG A 143 22.25 4.04 -0.86
CA ARG A 143 23.48 3.29 -0.80
C ARG A 143 23.64 2.46 -2.05
N GLY A 144 24.47 3.00 -2.97
CA GLY A 144 25.08 2.30 -4.12
C GLY A 144 25.91 1.06 -3.76
N VAL A 145 25.50 0.34 -2.71
CA VAL A 145 26.03 -0.88 -2.12
C VAL A 145 25.07 -2.07 -2.38
N TRP A 146 23.84 -1.81 -2.86
CA TRP A 146 22.81 -2.86 -3.02
C TRP A 146 23.04 -3.86 -4.16
N LEU A 147 23.85 -3.52 -5.17
CA LEU A 147 24.24 -4.50 -6.20
C LEU A 147 25.08 -5.67 -5.63
N VAL A 148 25.58 -5.56 -4.39
CA VAL A 148 26.56 -6.49 -3.80
C VAL A 148 26.02 -7.24 -2.56
N ARG A 149 24.95 -6.77 -1.90
CA ARG A 149 24.42 -7.38 -0.67
C ARG A 149 23.00 -7.90 -0.87
N GLY A 150 22.82 -9.20 -0.66
CA GLY A 150 21.51 -9.85 -0.72
C GLY A 150 20.45 -9.13 0.12
N VAL A 151 19.22 -9.10 -0.39
CA VAL A 151 18.07 -8.47 0.29
C VAL A 151 17.77 -9.23 1.57
N LYS A 152 17.73 -8.51 2.69
CA LYS A 152 17.35 -9.04 4.01
C LYS A 152 16.30 -8.13 4.65
N LEU A 153 15.54 -8.71 5.58
CA LEU A 153 14.77 -7.92 6.53
C LEU A 153 15.74 -7.22 7.49
N SER A 154 15.40 -5.99 7.82
CA SER A 154 16.06 -5.24 8.88
C SER A 154 15.70 -5.82 10.25
N GLU A 155 16.53 -5.55 11.26
CA GLU A 155 16.25 -5.97 12.63
C GLU A 155 14.94 -5.39 13.16
N TRP A 156 14.59 -4.16 12.74
CA TRP A 156 13.31 -3.56 13.12
C TRP A 156 12.12 -4.28 12.49
N GLU A 157 12.19 -4.69 11.22
CA GLU A 157 11.10 -5.43 10.53
C GLU A 157 10.88 -6.78 11.22
N ILE A 158 11.98 -7.45 11.58
CA ILE A 158 11.93 -8.74 12.29
C ILE A 158 11.31 -8.54 13.68
N ASN A 159 11.82 -7.59 14.47
CA ASN A 159 11.34 -7.33 15.82
C ASN A 159 9.86 -6.90 15.84
N LEU A 160 9.43 -6.10 14.87
CA LEU A 160 8.03 -5.67 14.72
C LEU A 160 7.11 -6.86 14.45
N LEU A 161 7.53 -7.79 13.58
CA LEU A 161 6.73 -8.96 13.25
C LEU A 161 6.75 -10.01 14.35
N ASP A 162 7.91 -10.26 14.98
CA ASP A 162 8.05 -11.25 16.05
C ASP A 162 7.22 -10.91 17.29
N ASN A 163 7.13 -9.62 17.62
CA ASN A 163 6.33 -9.11 18.74
C ASN A 163 4.92 -8.68 18.33
N TYR A 164 4.50 -8.91 17.08
CA TYR A 164 3.19 -8.48 16.61
C TYR A 164 2.07 -9.09 17.45
N SER A 165 1.10 -8.26 17.83
CA SER A 165 -0.09 -8.67 18.57
C SER A 165 -1.30 -7.88 18.08
N CYS A 166 -2.32 -8.59 17.61
CA CYS A 166 -3.57 -7.98 17.16
C CYS A 166 -4.30 -7.24 18.31
N ARG A 167 -3.98 -7.58 19.56
CA ARG A 167 -4.49 -6.87 20.75
C ARG A 167 -3.88 -5.48 20.88
N ASP A 168 -2.63 -5.30 20.50
CA ASP A 168 -1.94 -4.00 20.62
C ASP A 168 -2.20 -3.12 19.39
N ALA A 169 -2.63 -3.73 18.28
CA ALA A 169 -2.98 -3.01 17.05
C ALA A 169 -4.20 -2.09 17.21
N SER A 170 -4.10 -0.88 16.67
CA SER A 170 -5.13 0.15 16.69
C SER A 170 -6.17 0.01 15.56
N CYS A 171 -7.35 0.58 15.78
CA CYS A 171 -8.35 0.81 14.73
C CYS A 171 -8.62 2.31 14.62
N PHE A 172 -8.85 2.81 13.39
CA PHE A 172 -9.22 4.20 13.18
C PHE A 172 -10.53 4.57 13.91
N MET A 173 -11.53 3.69 13.84
CA MET A 173 -12.73 3.80 14.67
C MET A 173 -12.69 2.74 15.78
N PRO A 174 -12.74 3.13 17.07
CA PRO A 174 -12.74 2.17 18.18
C PRO A 174 -13.87 1.13 18.09
N LYS A 175 -15.04 1.50 17.54
CA LYS A 175 -16.17 0.59 17.31
C LYS A 175 -15.86 -0.56 16.34
N ASP A 176 -14.94 -0.34 15.39
CA ASP A 176 -14.60 -1.37 14.39
C ASP A 176 -13.72 -2.45 14.98
N ARG A 177 -12.96 -2.15 16.05
CA ARG A 177 -12.06 -3.10 16.72
C ARG A 177 -12.78 -4.37 17.16
N GLY A 178 -13.92 -4.23 17.83
CA GLY A 178 -14.73 -5.39 18.25
C GLY A 178 -15.19 -6.24 17.06
N THR A 179 -15.51 -5.61 15.94
CA THR A 179 -15.93 -6.29 14.71
C THR A 179 -14.77 -7.09 14.09
N VAL A 180 -13.56 -6.51 14.02
CA VAL A 180 -12.38 -7.20 13.47
C VAL A 180 -11.96 -8.36 14.36
N LEU A 181 -11.85 -8.15 15.67
CA LEU A 181 -11.47 -9.22 16.61
C LEU A 181 -12.47 -10.37 16.59
N ALA A 182 -13.78 -10.09 16.53
CA ALA A 182 -14.80 -11.13 16.38
C ALA A 182 -14.60 -11.98 15.12
N ARG A 183 -14.12 -11.37 14.03
CA ARG A 183 -13.84 -12.07 12.76
C ARG A 183 -12.55 -12.85 12.81
N ILE A 184 -11.52 -12.29 13.40
CA ILE A 184 -10.26 -12.99 13.67
C ILE A 184 -10.56 -14.28 14.42
N ARG A 185 -11.32 -14.19 15.53
CA ARG A 185 -11.75 -15.36 16.30
C ARG A 185 -12.59 -16.33 15.47
N LYS A 186 -13.49 -15.82 14.62
CA LYS A 186 -14.33 -16.67 13.75
C LYS A 186 -13.51 -17.42 12.69
N GLN A 187 -12.46 -16.82 12.14
CA GLN A 187 -11.69 -17.39 11.03
C GLN A 187 -10.48 -18.22 11.50
N TRP A 188 -9.71 -17.69 12.45
CA TRP A 188 -8.51 -18.35 12.98
C TRP A 188 -8.76 -19.12 14.28
N GLY A 189 -9.98 -19.06 14.83
CA GLY A 189 -10.37 -19.70 16.09
C GLY A 189 -10.02 -18.87 17.33
N SER A 190 -8.88 -18.18 17.32
CA SER A 190 -8.47 -17.29 18.41
C SER A 190 -7.58 -16.14 17.89
N GLU A 191 -7.43 -15.11 18.71
CA GLU A 191 -6.48 -14.01 18.47
C GLU A 191 -5.03 -14.51 18.50
N GLU A 192 -4.72 -15.47 19.37
CA GLU A 192 -3.37 -16.04 19.47
C GLU A 192 -3.00 -16.88 18.24
N ALA A 193 -3.96 -17.63 17.69
CA ALA A 193 -3.77 -18.36 16.44
C ALA A 193 -3.52 -17.40 15.26
N PHE A 194 -4.20 -16.26 15.25
CA PHE A 194 -3.97 -15.21 14.27
C PHE A 194 -2.60 -14.55 14.43
N ASP A 195 -2.21 -14.18 15.65
CA ASP A 195 -0.88 -13.62 15.92
C ASP A 195 0.22 -14.61 15.52
N THR A 196 0.03 -15.90 15.82
CA THR A 196 0.94 -16.98 15.40
C THR A 196 1.03 -17.08 13.89
N PHE A 197 -0.08 -16.97 13.18
CA PHE A 197 -0.11 -16.96 11.71
C PHE A 197 0.69 -15.77 11.16
N VAL A 198 0.43 -14.56 11.68
CA VAL A 198 1.12 -13.33 11.27
C VAL A 198 2.64 -13.45 11.50
N ARG A 199 3.05 -13.81 12.72
CA ARG A 199 4.46 -13.97 13.11
C ARG A 199 5.20 -15.00 12.24
N LYS A 200 4.52 -16.06 11.79
CA LYS A 200 5.15 -17.12 10.98
C LYS A 200 5.18 -16.82 9.48
N GLU A 201 4.07 -16.34 8.92
CA GLU A 201 3.93 -16.21 7.46
C GLU A 201 4.42 -14.84 6.95
N PHE A 202 4.21 -13.75 7.71
CA PHE A 202 4.51 -12.41 7.21
C PHE A 202 6.01 -12.14 7.00
N PRO A 203 6.96 -12.63 7.82
CA PRO A 203 8.38 -12.39 7.56
C PRO A 203 8.84 -12.92 6.19
N ALA A 204 8.41 -14.13 5.82
CA ALA A 204 8.73 -14.71 4.53
C ALA A 204 8.09 -13.92 3.37
N LEU A 205 6.85 -13.47 3.53
CA LEU A 205 6.14 -12.66 2.55
C LEU A 205 6.78 -11.29 2.37
N LEU A 206 7.16 -10.64 3.47
CA LEU A 206 7.78 -9.32 3.47
C LEU A 206 9.16 -9.36 2.81
N LEU A 207 9.97 -10.36 3.14
CA LEU A 207 11.29 -10.57 2.53
C LEU A 207 11.16 -10.75 1.01
N ARG A 208 10.20 -11.58 0.57
CA ARG A 208 9.91 -11.77 -0.85
C ARG A 208 9.43 -10.49 -1.52
N GLY A 209 8.50 -9.77 -0.90
CA GLY A 209 8.01 -8.48 -1.37
C GLY A 209 9.15 -7.49 -1.59
N LYS A 210 10.09 -7.43 -0.63
CA LYS A 210 11.29 -6.61 -0.71
C LYS A 210 12.21 -7.06 -1.85
N GLN A 211 12.42 -8.37 -2.04
CA GLN A 211 13.20 -8.90 -3.17
C GLN A 211 12.56 -8.57 -4.53
N GLN A 212 11.23 -8.65 -4.65
CA GLN A 212 10.50 -8.31 -5.86
C GLN A 212 10.58 -6.82 -6.17
N PHE A 213 10.36 -5.97 -5.15
CA PHE A 213 10.49 -4.52 -5.25
C PHE A 213 11.87 -4.13 -5.78
N MET A 214 12.93 -4.72 -5.22
CA MET A 214 14.31 -4.37 -5.57
C MET A 214 14.80 -5.00 -6.88
N SER A 215 14.32 -6.19 -7.25
CA SER A 215 14.70 -6.84 -8.53
C SER A 215 14.04 -6.21 -9.76
N ARG A 216 12.89 -5.55 -9.57
CA ARG A 216 12.11 -4.94 -10.66
C ARG A 216 11.64 -3.53 -10.29
N PRO A 217 12.55 -2.58 -10.03
CA PRO A 217 12.20 -1.25 -9.53
C PRO A 217 11.32 -0.48 -10.54
N LEU A 218 11.65 -0.55 -11.84
CA LEU A 218 10.86 0.12 -12.89
C LEU A 218 9.45 -0.45 -13.02
N LYS A 219 9.28 -1.78 -12.94
CA LYS A 219 7.95 -2.41 -12.99
C LYS A 219 7.12 -2.07 -11.77
N THR A 220 7.75 -1.99 -10.60
CA THR A 220 7.08 -1.65 -9.35
C THR A 220 6.69 -0.18 -9.32
N MET A 221 7.56 0.70 -9.81
CA MET A 221 7.27 2.12 -10.02
C MET A 221 6.12 2.30 -11.00
N TRP A 222 6.12 1.59 -12.14
CA TRP A 222 5.03 1.64 -13.11
C TRP A 222 3.70 1.19 -12.52
N LYS A 223 3.66 0.05 -11.80
CA LYS A 223 2.46 -0.38 -11.08
C LYS A 223 1.99 0.62 -10.03
N THR A 224 2.94 1.30 -9.37
CA THR A 224 2.60 2.35 -8.41
C THR A 224 1.98 3.55 -9.12
N LEU A 225 2.48 3.92 -10.30
CA LEU A 225 1.89 4.95 -11.16
C LEU A 225 0.51 4.55 -11.68
N GLU A 226 0.31 3.29 -12.09
CA GLU A 226 -1.01 2.75 -12.47
C GLU A 226 -2.03 2.80 -11.32
N LEU A 227 -1.60 2.77 -10.06
CA LEU A 227 -2.50 2.92 -8.91
C LEU A 227 -2.79 4.39 -8.55
N LEU A 228 -2.08 5.34 -9.15
CA LEU A 228 -2.24 6.77 -8.88
C LEU A 228 -3.19 7.48 -9.84
N PHE A 229 -3.50 6.86 -10.98
CA PHE A 229 -4.45 7.34 -11.97
C PHE A 229 -5.71 6.47 -11.97
#